data_AF-A0A955DIW2-F1
#
_entry.id   AF-A0A955DIW2-F1
#
_cell.length_a   1.000
_cell.length_b   1.000
_cell.length_c   1.000
_cell.angle_alpha   90.00
_cell.angle_beta   90.00
_cell.angle_gamma   90.00
#
_symmetry.space_group_name_H-M   'P 1'
#
loop_
_entity.id
_entity.type
_entity.pdbx_description
1 polymer ?
#
loop_
_entity_poly.entity_id
_entity_poly.type
_entity_poly.pdbx_seq_one_letter_code
_entity_poly.pdbx_strand_id
1 'polypeptide(L)' 'MEEFIHKLAQDPAETAGLLMGFMALGGGLLIGLVAVIGGLRHARETERTRREIAAYVAEGTMTAEDAALILKTKPGTKCG' A
#
# COMPACT_ATOMS: atom_id res chain seq x y z
N MET A 1 33.52 -16.86 -0.92
CA MET A 1 32.63 -16.13 -0.01
C MET A 1 33.32 -15.72 1.28
N GLU A 2 34.30 -16.49 1.79
CA GLU A 2 34.98 -16.15 3.05
C GLU A 2 35.96 -14.97 2.96
N GLU A 3 36.62 -14.76 1.81
CA GLU A 3 37.43 -13.54 1.57
C GLU A 3 36.60 -12.25 1.60
N PHE A 4 35.31 -12.34 1.26
CA PHE A 4 34.40 -11.20 1.29
C PHE A 4 34.14 -10.75 2.73
N ILE A 5 34.07 -11.70 3.68
CA ILE A 5 33.83 -11.42 5.09
C ILE A 5 35.05 -10.73 5.72
N HIS A 6 36.28 -11.14 5.34
CA HIS A 6 37.51 -10.52 5.86
C HIS A 6 37.75 -9.10 5.34
N LYS A 7 37.32 -8.77 4.10
CA LYS A 7 37.40 -7.40 3.58
C LYS A 7 36.40 -6.42 4.18
N LEU A 8 35.32 -6.91 4.82
CA LEU A 8 34.33 -6.06 5.48
C LEU A 8 34.83 -5.50 6.83
N ALA A 9 35.92 -6.05 7.39
CA ALA A 9 36.43 -5.66 8.71
C ALA A 9 37.44 -4.50 8.68
N GLN A 10 37.97 -4.13 7.51
CA GLN A 10 39.17 -3.27 7.44
C GLN A 10 38.89 -1.77 7.27
N ASP A 11 37.69 -1.37 6.82
CA ASP A 11 37.24 0.04 6.79
C ASP A 11 35.72 0.13 7.09
N PRO A 12 35.31 0.31 8.36
CA PRO A 12 33.89 0.31 8.75
C PRO A 12 33.10 1.49 8.16
N ALA A 13 33.79 2.56 7.72
CA ALA A 13 33.15 3.73 7.14
C ALA A 13 32.63 3.49 5.70
N GLU A 14 33.39 2.75 4.88
CA GLU A 14 33.01 2.44 3.49
C GLU A 14 31.88 1.40 3.43
N THR A 15 31.93 0.40 4.32
CA THR A 15 30.89 -0.62 4.44
C THR A 15 29.58 -0.06 4.96
N ALA A 16 29.62 0.85 5.94
CA ALA A 16 28.44 1.57 6.40
C ALA A 16 27.81 2.42 5.29
N GLY A 17 28.64 3.11 4.49
CA GLY A 17 28.16 3.92 3.35
C GLY A 17 27.46 3.08 2.29
N LEU A 18 28.05 1.94 1.93
CA LEU A 18 27.45 1.02 0.96
C LEU A 18 26.12 0.42 1.46
N LEU A 19 26.07 0.02 2.74
CA LEU A 19 24.89 -0.59 3.35
C LEU A 19 23.74 0.43 3.52
N MET A 20 24.07 1.67 3.88
CA MET A 20 23.12 2.78 3.89
C MET A 20 22.57 3.08 2.49
N GLY A 21 23.43 3.06 1.46
CA GLY A 21 23.02 3.25 0.06
C GLY A 21 22.05 2.18 -0.42
N PHE A 22 22.34 0.90 -0.15
CA PHE A 22 21.45 -0.21 -0.48
C PHE A 22 20.14 -0.18 0.31
N MET A 23 20.16 0.20 1.59
CA MET A 23 18.94 0.38 2.39
C MET A 23 18.05 1.51 1.86
N ALA A 24 18.64 2.64 1.50
CA ALA A 24 17.90 3.79 0.98
C ALA A 24 17.26 3.48 -0.38
N LEU A 25 18.04 2.93 -1.31
CA LEU A 25 17.54 2.61 -2.66
C LEU A 25 16.63 1.38 -2.66
N GLY A 26 17.04 0.30 -1.99
CA GLY A 26 16.26 -0.93 -1.90
C GLY A 26 14.99 -0.77 -1.06
N GLY A 27 15.08 -0.08 0.08
CA GLY A 27 13.94 0.21 0.94
C GLY A 27 12.92 1.12 0.25
N GLY A 28 13.39 2.19 -0.39
CA GLY A 28 12.52 3.10 -1.15
C GLY A 28 11.77 2.39 -2.28
N LEU A 29 12.47 1.53 -3.04
CA LEU A 29 11.86 0.76 -4.12
C LEU A 29 10.76 -0.19 -3.62
N LEU A 30 11.01 -0.90 -2.52
CA LEU A 30 10.03 -1.82 -1.94
C LEU A 30 8.79 -1.09 -1.43
N ILE A 31 8.96 0.03 -0.72
CA ILE A 31 7.83 0.85 -0.23
C ILE A 31 7.01 1.36 -1.42
N GLY A 32 7.69 1.88 -2.45
CA GLY A 32 7.03 2.35 -3.68
C GLY A 32 6.22 1.25 -4.36
N LEU A 33 6.79 0.05 -4.50
CA LEU A 33 6.12 -1.09 -5.12
C LEU A 33 4.86 -1.50 -4.36
N VAL A 34 4.95 -1.60 -3.03
CA VAL A 34 3.80 -1.94 -2.17
C VAL A 34 2.71 -0.88 -2.28
N ALA A 35 3.07 0.41 -2.29
CA ALA A 35 2.12 1.51 -2.44
C ALA A 35 1.36 1.45 -3.77
N VAL A 36 2.06 1.17 -4.88
CA VAL A 36 1.44 1.05 -6.21
C VAL A 36 0.45 -0.11 -6.27
N ILE A 37 0.86 -1.28 -5.78
CA ILE A 37 -0.02 -2.48 -5.77
C ILE A 37 -1.23 -2.23 -4.86
N GLY A 38 -1.03 -1.63 -3.69
CA GLY A 38 -2.10 -1.27 -2.77
C GLY A 38 -3.11 -0.30 -3.39
N GLY A 39 -2.63 0.75 -4.07
CA GLY A 39 -3.48 1.72 -4.76
C GLY A 39 -4.32 1.08 -5.88
N LEU A 40 -3.72 0.19 -6.67
CA LEU A 40 -4.42 -0.47 -7.78
C LEU A 40 -5.52 -1.42 -7.28
N ARG A 41 -5.27 -2.13 -6.16
CA ARG A 41 -6.29 -2.97 -5.52
C ARG A 41 -7.44 -2.11 -4.98
N HIS A 42 -7.14 -1.00 -4.32
CA HIS A 42 -8.16 -0.12 -3.75
C HIS A 42 -9.12 0.46 -4.81
N ALA A 43 -8.60 0.82 -5.98
CA ALA A 43 -9.42 1.31 -7.09
C ALA A 43 -10.44 0.25 -7.55
N ARG A 44 -9.98 -1.01 -7.74
CA ARG A 44 -10.86 -2.12 -8.17
C ARG A 44 -11.92 -2.47 -7.13
N GLU A 45 -11.54 -2.52 -5.85
CA GLU A 45 -12.50 -2.78 -4.76
C GLU A 45 -13.57 -1.68 -4.70
N THR A 46 -13.18 -0.41 -4.86
CA THR A 46 -14.14 0.71 -4.85
C THR A 46 -15.16 0.61 -5.99
N GLU A 47 -14.72 0.26 -7.20
CA GLU A 47 -15.62 0.04 -8.32
C GLU A 47 -16.56 -1.15 -8.09
N ARG A 48 -16.04 -2.23 -7.50
CA ARG A 48 -16.84 -3.40 -7.15
C ARG A 48 -17.91 -3.06 -6.11
N THR A 49 -17.54 -2.40 -5.01
CA THR A 49 -18.48 -1.96 -3.97
C THR A 49 -19.57 -1.06 -4.54
N ARG A 50 -19.24 -0.13 -5.46
CA ARG A 50 -20.24 0.71 -6.14
C ARG A 50 -21.26 -0.10 -6.94
N ARG A 51 -20.81 -1.15 -7.63
CA ARG A 51 -21.70 -2.04 -8.41
C ARG A 51 -22.60 -2.88 -7.49
N GLU A 52 -22.05 -3.38 -6.39
CA GLU A 52 -22.80 -4.16 -5.40
C GLU A 52 -23.87 -3.28 -4.74
N ILE A 53 -23.52 -2.05 -4.34
CA ILE A 53 -24.50 -1.09 -3.80
C ILE A 53 -25.62 -0.81 -4.81
N ALA A 54 -25.28 -0.58 -6.07
CA ALA A 54 -26.29 -0.36 -7.12
C ALA A 54 -27.22 -1.56 -7.30
N ALA A 55 -26.70 -2.78 -7.19
CA ALA A 55 -27.51 -3.99 -7.23
C ALA A 55 -28.47 -4.07 -6.03
N TYR A 56 -28.00 -3.79 -4.80
CA TYR A 56 -28.88 -3.78 -3.62
C TYR A 56 -30.01 -2.74 -3.70
N VAL A 57 -29.75 -1.58 -4.30
CA VAL A 57 -30.78 -0.58 -4.56
C VAL A 57 -31.78 -1.07 -5.62
N ALA A 58 -31.30 -1.70 -6.69
CA ALA A 58 -32.17 -2.26 -7.73
C ALA A 58 -33.02 -3.45 -7.22
N GLU A 59 -32.48 -4.25 -6.31
CA GLU A 59 -33.18 -5.34 -5.62
C GLU A 59 -34.14 -4.84 -4.53
N GLY A 60 -34.03 -3.57 -4.12
CA GLY A 60 -34.83 -2.97 -3.06
C GLY A 60 -34.44 -3.41 -1.64
N THR A 61 -33.28 -4.06 -1.48
CA THR A 61 -32.74 -4.46 -0.17
C THR A 61 -32.01 -3.31 0.53
N MET A 62 -31.75 -2.21 -0.19
CA MET A 62 -31.18 -0.96 0.33
C MET A 62 -31.89 0.23 -0.30
N THR A 63 -32.12 1.30 0.47
CA THR A 63 -32.69 2.55 -0.04
C THR A 63 -31.64 3.37 -0.80
N ALA A 64 -32.09 4.23 -1.73
CA ALA A 64 -31.17 5.10 -2.47
C ALA A 64 -30.48 6.12 -1.54
N GLU A 65 -31.19 6.56 -0.50
CA GLU A 65 -30.70 7.47 0.53
C GLU A 65 -29.56 6.84 1.34
N ASP A 66 -29.73 5.59 1.77
CA ASP A 66 -28.71 4.84 2.51
C ASP A 66 -27.49 4.54 1.63
N ALA A 67 -27.70 4.17 0.37
CA ALA A 67 -26.62 3.99 -0.60
C ALA A 67 -25.80 5.28 -0.79
N ALA A 68 -26.46 6.43 -0.90
CA ALA A 68 -25.79 7.72 -1.01
C ALA A 68 -24.97 8.07 0.23
N LEU A 69 -25.47 7.75 1.43
CA LEU A 69 -24.73 7.90 2.69
C LEU A 69 -23.46 7.05 2.72
N ILE A 70 -23.57 5.77 2.37
CA ILE A 70 -22.42 4.84 2.33
C ILE A 70 -21.38 5.32 1.32
N LEU A 71 -21.79 5.69 0.11
CA LEU A 71 -20.88 6.17 -0.95
C LEU A 71 -20.21 7.51 -0.60
N LYS A 72 -20.81 8.31 0.28
CA LYS A 72 -20.25 9.58 0.75
C LYS A 72 -19.22 9.39 1.86
N THR A 73 -19.20 8.25 2.54
CA THR A 73 -18.17 7.96 3.55
C THR A 73 -16.82 7.72 2.88
N LYS A 74 -15.79 8.45 3.32
CA LYS A 74 -14.40 8.19 2.91
C LYS A 74 -13.82 7.15 3.86
N PRO A 75 -13.46 5.94 3.40
CA PRO A 75 -12.78 4.97 4.26
C PRO A 75 -11.38 5.55 4.57
N GLY A 76 -11.17 6.05 5.78
CA GLY A 76 -9.89 6.63 6.18
C GLY A 76 -9.90 7.56 7.39
N THR A 77 -11.06 8.03 7.86
CA THR A 77 -11.13 8.69 9.17
C THR A 77 -10.98 7.63 10.26
N LYS A 78 -9.74 7.48 10.75
CA LYS A 78 -9.47 6.68 11.95
C LYS A 78 -10.38 7.20 13.07
N CYS A 79 -11.20 6.31 13.64
CA CYS A 79 -11.76 6.52 14.96
C CYS A 79 -10.56 6.66 15.92
N GLY A 80 -10.53 7.76 16.67
CA GLY A 80 -9.46 8.10 17.60
C GLY A 80 -9.31 7.09 18.74
#